data_AF-A0A951AFQ0-F1
#
_entry.id   AF-A0A951AFQ0-F1
#
_cell.length_a   1.000
_cell.length_b   1.000
_cell.length_c   1.000
_cell.angle_alpha   90.00
_cell.angle_beta   90.00
_cell.angle_gamma   90.00
#
_symmetry.space_group_name_H-M   'P 1'
#
loop_
_entity.id
_entity.type
_entity.pdbx_description
1 polymer ?
#
loop_
_entity_poly.entity_id
_entity_poly.type
_entity_poly.pdbx_seq_one_letter_code
_entity_poly.pdbx_strand_id
1 'polypeptide(L)' 'MHRGNLNDLLAFLAVGQERSFTRAAAKLGVSQSALSHTIRGLEEGLGIRLLTRTTRRVA' A
#
# COMPACT_ATOMS: atom_id res chain seq x y z
N MET A 1 3.32 3.88 20.03
CA MET A 1 2.52 4.90 19.32
C MET A 1 2.79 4.75 17.84
N HIS A 2 1.86 4.14 17.09
CA HIS A 2 1.95 4.06 15.64
C HIS A 2 1.68 5.47 15.12
N ARG A 3 2.72 6.27 14.87
CA ARG A 3 2.59 7.48 14.07
C ARG A 3 2.16 6.97 12.70
N GLY A 4 0.86 6.89 12.46
CA GLY A 4 0.31 6.59 11.16
C GLY A 4 0.94 7.58 10.20
N ASN A 5 1.91 7.12 9.43
CA ASN A 5 2.64 7.97 8.54
C ASN A 5 1.63 8.32 7.46
N LEU A 6 1.33 9.60 7.26
CA LEU A 6 0.34 10.02 6.27
C LEU A 6 0.67 9.44 4.89
N ASN A 7 1.95 9.23 4.62
CA ASN A 7 2.49 8.57 3.43
C ASN A 7 2.00 7.11 3.28
N ASP A 8 1.81 6.38 4.38
CA ASP A 8 1.35 4.99 4.35
C ASP A 8 -0.14 4.92 3.97
N LEU A 9 -0.93 5.86 4.47
CA LEU A 9 -2.34 6.05 4.10
C LEU A 9 -2.49 6.50 2.64
N LEU A 10 -1.62 7.42 2.18
CA LEU A 10 -1.57 7.83 0.77
C LEU A 10 -1.17 6.68 -0.15
N ALA A 11 -0.20 5.87 0.27
CA ALA A 11 0.19 4.64 -0.41
C ALA A 11 -0.99 3.67 -0.52
N PHE A 12 -1.71 3.43 0.58
CA PHE A 12 -2.89 2.58 0.59
C PHE A 12 -3.98 3.09 -0.35
N LEU A 13 -4.29 4.39 -0.29
CA LEU A 13 -5.32 5.02 -1.11
C LEU A 13 -4.96 4.97 -2.60
N ALA A 14 -3.69 5.19 -2.95
CA ALA A 14 -3.20 5.06 -4.32
C ALA A 14 -3.34 3.62 -4.85
N VAL A 15 -3.00 2.61 -4.03
CA VAL A 15 -3.15 1.20 -4.40
C VAL A 15 -4.62 0.82 -4.56
N GLY A 16 -5.50 1.32 -3.68
CA GLY A 16 -6.95 1.10 -3.76
C GLY A 16 -7.58 1.73 -5.01
N GLN A 17 -7.15 2.93 -5.40
CA GLN A 17 -7.61 3.61 -6.61
C GLN A 17 -7.12 2.94 -7.89
N GLU A 18 -5.82 2.65 -7.97
CA GLU A 18 -5.21 2.08 -9.18
C GLU A 18 -5.48 0.58 -9.32
N ARG A 19 -5.89 -0.09 -8.23
CA ARG A 19 -6.05 -1.55 -8.10
C ARG A 19 -4.82 -2.35 -8.56
N SER A 20 -3.65 -1.70 -8.57
CA SER A 20 -2.39 -2.22 -9.09
C SER A 20 -1.23 -1.57 -8.37
N PHE A 21 -0.38 -2.40 -7.74
CA PHE A 21 0.84 -1.93 -7.06
C PHE A 21 1.83 -1.28 -8.02
N THR A 22 1.94 -1.77 -9.26
CA THR A 22 2.86 -1.21 -10.25
C THR A 22 2.44 0.19 -10.67
N ARG A 23 1.13 0.39 -10.95
CA ARG A 23 0.59 1.72 -11.32
C ARG A 23 0.65 2.70 -10.15
N ALA A 24 0.27 2.25 -8.96
CA ALA A 24 0.34 3.08 -7.76
C ALA A 24 1.78 3.50 -7.44
N ALA A 25 2.75 2.60 -7.59
CA ALA A 25 4.16 2.90 -7.38
C ALA A 25 4.68 3.93 -8.39
N ALA A 26 4.35 3.76 -9.68
CA ALA A 26 4.69 4.73 -10.71
C ALA A 26 4.07 6.12 -10.44
N LYS A 27 2.82 6.18 -9.98
CA LYS A 27 2.12 7.42 -9.65
C LYS A 27 2.71 8.14 -8.43
N LEU A 28 3.19 7.37 -7.45
CA LEU A 28 3.82 7.89 -6.24
C LEU A 28 5.33 8.13 -6.39
N GLY A 29 5.92 7.82 -7.55
CA GLY A 29 7.36 7.98 -7.79
C GLY A 29 8.24 7.05 -6.95
N VAL A 30 7.70 5.92 -6.48
CA VAL A 30 8.41 4.94 -5.65
C VAL A 30 8.53 3.60 -6.38
N SER A 31 9.41 2.72 -5.90
CA SER A 31 9.47 1.36 -6.40
C SER A 31 8.28 0.52 -5.89
N GLN A 32 7.87 -0.47 -6.67
CA GLN A 32 6.80 -1.39 -6.27
C GLN A 32 7.16 -2.18 -4.99
N SER A 33 8.45 -2.48 -4.78
CA SER A 33 8.93 -3.10 -3.55
C SER A 33 8.79 -2.18 -2.35
N ALA A 34 9.20 -0.91 -2.47
CA ALA A 34 9.02 0.09 -1.41
C ALA A 34 7.55 0.24 -1.03
N LEU A 35 6.66 0.39 -2.03
CA LEU A 35 5.23 0.49 -1.81
C LEU A 35 4.65 -0.75 -1.09
N SER A 36 5.09 -1.94 -1.49
CA SER A 36 4.68 -3.19 -0.84
C SER A 36 5.14 -3.30 0.62
N HIS A 37 6.33 -2.79 0.95
CA HIS A 37 6.84 -2.71 2.32
C HIS A 37 6.04 -1.70 3.16
N THR A 38 5.74 -0.53 2.60
CA THR A 38 4.91 0.50 3.26
C THR A 38 3.54 -0.04 3.64
N ILE A 39 2.84 -0.69 2.68
CA ILE A 39 1.53 -1.30 2.96
C ILE A 39 1.64 -2.39 4.02
N ARG A 40 2.68 -3.24 3.95
CA ARG A 40 2.86 -4.30 4.95
C ARG A 40 3.07 -3.74 6.35
N GLY A 41 3.88 -2.69 6.49
CA GLY A 41 4.09 -2.01 7.77
C GLY A 41 2.79 -1.39 8.32
N LEU A 42 1.96 -0.84 7.44
CA LEU A 42 0.63 -0.33 7.80
C LEU A 42 -0.31 -1.44 8.29
N GLU A 43 -0.35 -2.57 7.58
CA GLU A 43 -1.15 -3.75 7.97
C GLU A 43 -0.69 -4.34 9.31
N GLU A 44 0.63 -4.48 9.50
CA GLU A 44 1.24 -4.93 10.77
C GLU A 44 0.93 -3.98 11.92
N GLY A 45 0.98 -2.67 11.65
CA GLY A 45 0.65 -1.63 12.63
C GLY A 45 -0.80 -1.62 13.09
N LEU A 46 -1.72 -1.93 12.18
CA LEU A 46 -3.15 -2.00 12.45
C LEU A 46 -3.60 -3.39 12.92
N GLY A 47 -2.74 -4.41 12.79
CA GLY A 47 -3.06 -5.79 13.13
C GLY A 47 -4.12 -6.43 12.20
N ILE A 48 -4.36 -5.83 11.04
CA ILE A 48 -5.39 -6.26 10.07
C ILE A 48 -4.81 -6.28 8.66
N ARG A 49 -5.27 -7.22 7.83
CA ARG A 49 -4.97 -7.20 6.38
C ARG A 49 -5.93 -6.23 5.71
N LEU A 50 -5.38 -5.17 5.14
CA LEU A 50 -6.13 -4.14 4.43
C LEU A 50 -6.32 -4.49 2.95
N LEU A 51 -5.37 -5.21 2.35
CA LEU A 51 -5.42 -5.57 0.93
C LEU A 51 -5.35 -7.08 0.74
N THR A 52 -6.31 -7.63 0.01
CA THR A 52 -6.23 -9.00 -0.47
C THR A 52 -5.22 -9.05 -1.61
N ARG A 53 -3.98 -9.43 -1.32
CA ARG A 53 -2.91 -9.62 -2.32
C ARG A 53 -3.28 -10.79 -3.25
N THR A 54 -4.05 -10.54 -4.30
CA THR A 54 -4.01 -11.41 -5.48
C THR A 54 -3.06 -10.78 -6.48
N THR A 55 -2.18 -11.58 -7.09
CA THR A 55 -1.12 -11.12 -8.00
C THR A 55 -1.63 -10.41 -9.25
N ARG A 56 -2.95 -10.32 -9.44
CA ARG A 56 -3.59 -9.75 -10.62
C ARG A 56 -4.73 -8.77 -10.33
N ARG A 57 -5.24 -8.69 -9.09
CA ARG A 57 -6.28 -7.73 -8.66
C ARG A 57 -6.13 -7.39 -7.17
N VAL A 58 -6.21 -6.11 -6.86
CA VAL A 58 -6.42 -5.64 -5.49
C VAL A 58 -7.93 -5.43 -5.31
N ALA A 59 -8.51 -6.10 -4.32
CA ALA A 59 -9.92 -6.02 -3.92
C ALA A 59 -10.02 -6.03 -2.40
#